data_AF-A0A966WQM8-F1
#
_entry.id   AF-A0A966WQM8-F1
#
_cell.length_a   1.000
_cell.length_b   1.000
_cell.length_c   1.000
_cell.angle_alpha   90.00
_cell.angle_beta   90.00
_cell.angle_gamma   90.00
#
_symmetry.space_group_name_H-M   'P 1'
#
loop_
_entity.id
_entity.type
_entity.pdbx_description
1 polymer ?
#
loop_
_entity_poly.entity_id
_entity_poly.type
_entity_poly.pdbx_seq_one_letter_code
_entity_poly.pdbx_strand_id
1 'polypeptide(L)'
;MPAGMTASFDAQTAVRPDMPPVNEAVAQRFRLAGPPPSFGPARFRPREILVGGIPPDGFVLSMRFIDGGWLNLRVQPPHARPWHSDTFLAAFIAMSCCAVVLILWGVRRMIRPVAALAAAADALGRNVNAPPLPEEGPSETATAARAFNTMASRIRRFVDDRTQMLAAIGHDLRTPITRLRLRAEFMEDDEQRHKMLSDLSEMEAMINATLAFARDDAATEPSVAFDLAALCQTVLDEAADAAPDKADGIVYEGPERLRAQGRPAALKRALANLVGNALAYGGD
;
A
#
# COMPACT_ATOMS: atom_id res chain seq x y z
N MET A 1 -25.56 -52.60 30.75
CA MET A 1 -25.59 -51.55 29.72
C MET A 1 -24.40 -50.63 29.98
N PRO A 2 -23.48 -50.41 29.03
CA PRO A 2 -22.41 -49.43 29.20
C PRO A 2 -22.98 -48.01 29.39
N ALA A 3 -22.25 -47.17 30.14
CA ALA A 3 -22.69 -45.83 30.54
C ALA A 3 -23.01 -44.95 29.32
N GLY A 4 -24.20 -44.35 29.29
CA GLY A 4 -24.70 -43.52 28.19
C GLY A 4 -25.91 -44.11 27.43
N MET A 5 -26.27 -45.37 27.67
CA MET A 5 -27.52 -45.96 27.14
C MET A 5 -28.66 -45.85 28.15
N THR A 6 -29.57 -44.91 27.92
CA THR A 6 -30.90 -44.91 28.57
C THR A 6 -31.87 -45.73 27.74
N ALA A 7 -32.32 -46.88 28.26
CA ALA A 7 -33.47 -47.58 27.73
C ALA A 7 -34.73 -46.91 28.27
N SER A 8 -35.26 -45.93 27.53
CA SER A 8 -36.57 -45.35 27.77
C SER A 8 -37.63 -46.27 27.18
N PHE A 9 -38.51 -46.81 28.03
CA PHE A 9 -39.74 -47.45 27.56
C PHE A 9 -40.73 -46.35 27.21
N ASP A 10 -40.65 -45.85 25.97
CA ASP A 10 -41.59 -44.84 25.49
C ASP A 10 -42.96 -45.48 25.23
N ALA A 11 -44.04 -44.80 25.60
CA ALA A 11 -45.42 -45.32 25.62
C ALA A 11 -46.01 -45.56 24.21
N GLN A 12 -45.27 -45.24 23.14
CA GLN A 12 -45.51 -45.70 21.78
C GLN A 12 -44.31 -46.51 21.28
N THR A 13 -43.98 -47.57 22.02
CA THR A 13 -42.94 -48.52 21.63
C THR A 13 -43.48 -49.42 20.52
N ALA A 14 -42.86 -49.41 19.34
CA ALA A 14 -43.02 -50.47 18.34
C ALA A 14 -42.29 -51.77 18.78
N VAL A 15 -42.28 -52.05 20.08
CA VAL A 15 -41.96 -53.38 20.62
C VAL A 15 -43.24 -54.18 20.47
N ARG A 16 -43.27 -55.04 19.46
CA ARG A 16 -44.36 -56.01 19.26
C ARG A 16 -43.85 -57.38 19.69
N PRO A 17 -44.14 -57.82 20.93
CA PRO A 17 -43.90 -59.19 21.34
C PRO A 17 -44.71 -60.11 20.43
N ASP A 18 -44.14 -61.25 20.06
CA ASP A 18 -44.85 -62.35 19.40
C ASP A 18 -45.33 -62.11 17.95
N MET A 19 -44.84 -61.05 17.28
CA MET A 19 -45.05 -60.87 15.83
C MET A 19 -43.78 -61.15 15.01
N PRO A 20 -43.90 -61.84 13.86
CA PRO A 20 -42.80 -62.00 12.91
C PRO A 20 -42.24 -60.63 12.45
N PRO A 21 -40.99 -60.58 11.97
CA PRO A 21 -40.30 -59.33 11.66
C PRO A 21 -41.13 -58.43 10.73
N VAL A 22 -41.14 -57.13 11.05
CA VAL A 22 -41.91 -56.13 10.32
C VAL A 22 -41.29 -55.91 8.94
N ASN A 23 -42.00 -56.40 7.91
CA ASN A 23 -41.83 -56.14 6.48
C ASN A 23 -40.57 -56.75 5.81
N GLU A 24 -40.79 -57.64 4.83
CA GLU A 24 -39.74 -58.29 4.03
C GLU A 24 -38.97 -57.33 3.11
N ALA A 25 -39.49 -56.11 2.91
CA ALA A 25 -38.93 -55.11 2.00
C ALA A 25 -37.73 -54.32 2.56
N VAL A 26 -37.36 -54.52 3.84
CA VAL A 26 -36.24 -53.79 4.46
C VAL A 26 -34.97 -54.63 4.38
N ALA A 27 -34.27 -54.47 3.25
CA ALA A 27 -32.82 -54.48 3.06
C ALA A 27 -31.97 -55.44 3.91
N GLN A 28 -31.40 -56.44 3.22
CA GLN A 28 -30.29 -57.30 3.62
C GLN A 28 -30.43 -57.98 5.00
N ARG A 29 -30.99 -59.20 4.99
CA ARG A 29 -31.00 -60.08 6.15
C ARG A 29 -29.59 -60.62 6.42
N PHE A 30 -28.94 -60.12 7.46
CA PHE A 30 -27.74 -60.77 8.01
C PHE A 30 -28.14 -61.80 9.05
N ARG A 31 -27.98 -63.10 8.73
CA ARG A 31 -28.18 -64.19 9.68
C ARG A 31 -26.85 -64.49 10.38
N LEU A 32 -26.73 -64.06 11.62
CA LEU A 32 -25.61 -64.46 12.47
C LEU A 32 -25.85 -65.87 12.99
N ALA A 33 -25.37 -66.88 12.25
CA ALA A 33 -25.37 -68.28 12.69
C ALA A 33 -24.13 -68.56 13.54
N GLY A 34 -24.17 -68.14 14.81
CA GLY A 34 -23.16 -68.46 15.82
C GLY A 34 -23.83 -68.95 17.11
N PRO A 35 -23.12 -69.66 18.00
CA PRO A 35 -23.68 -70.03 19.30
C PRO A 35 -24.15 -68.74 20.00
N PRO A 36 -25.37 -68.70 20.55
CA PRO A 36 -25.91 -67.49 21.11
C PRO A 36 -24.99 -66.99 22.22
N PRO A 37 -24.68 -65.68 22.26
CA PRO A 37 -23.88 -65.13 23.35
C PRO A 37 -24.52 -65.56 24.69
N SER A 38 -23.75 -66.22 25.55
CA SER A 38 -24.22 -66.89 26.76
C SER A 38 -24.58 -65.93 27.91
N PHE A 39 -24.97 -64.70 27.58
CA PHE A 39 -25.42 -63.70 28.53
C PHE A 39 -26.89 -63.93 28.88
N GLY A 40 -27.17 -64.14 30.18
CA GLY A 40 -28.52 -64.18 30.73
C GLY A 40 -29.17 -65.58 30.86
N PRO A 41 -30.37 -65.63 31.48
CA PRO A 41 -31.13 -66.87 31.69
C PRO A 41 -31.42 -67.61 30.38
N ALA A 42 -31.36 -68.95 30.38
CA ALA A 42 -31.49 -69.77 29.18
C ALA A 42 -32.74 -69.46 28.34
N ARG A 43 -33.86 -69.09 28.97
CA ARG A 43 -35.12 -68.70 28.31
C ARG A 43 -35.01 -67.47 27.39
N PHE A 44 -34.07 -66.57 27.66
CA PHE A 44 -33.90 -65.32 26.91
C PHE A 44 -32.76 -65.38 25.88
N ARG A 45 -32.20 -66.57 25.62
CA ARG A 45 -31.15 -66.72 24.62
C ARG A 45 -31.75 -66.66 23.22
N PRO A 46 -31.30 -65.74 22.35
CA PRO A 46 -31.85 -65.61 21.01
C PRO A 46 -31.41 -66.79 20.15
N ARG A 47 -32.36 -67.43 19.47
CA ARG A 47 -32.10 -68.52 18.51
C ARG A 47 -31.71 -67.97 17.14
N GLU A 48 -32.17 -66.77 16.83
CA GLU A 48 -31.95 -66.09 15.56
C GLU A 48 -31.97 -64.59 15.76
N ILE A 49 -30.99 -63.90 15.18
CA ILE A 49 -30.91 -62.45 15.16
C ILE A 49 -30.95 -62.03 13.70
N LEU A 50 -31.94 -61.21 13.37
CA LEU A 50 -32.13 -60.59 12.07
C LEU A 50 -31.91 -59.08 12.26
N VAL A 51 -31.01 -58.51 11.46
CA VAL A 51 -30.83 -57.07 11.35
C VAL A 51 -31.36 -56.66 9.98
N GLY A 52 -32.20 -55.61 9.92
CA GLY A 52 -32.70 -55.04 8.68
C GLY A 52 -32.75 -53.52 8.76
N GLY A 53 -32.35 -52.84 7.69
CA GLY A 53 -32.36 -51.37 7.57
C GLY A 53 -31.03 -50.83 7.05
N ILE A 54 -31.09 -49.69 6.34
CA ILE A 54 -29.93 -49.00 5.78
C ILE A 54 -29.80 -47.65 6.50
N PRO A 55 -28.62 -47.31 7.06
CA PRO A 55 -28.36 -45.96 7.57
C PRO A 55 -28.62 -44.91 6.47
N PRO A 56 -29.24 -43.75 6.76
CA PRO A 56 -29.30 -43.08 8.06
C PRO A 56 -30.67 -43.16 8.77
N ASP A 57 -31.69 -43.78 8.17
CA ASP A 57 -33.08 -43.73 8.65
C ASP A 57 -33.37 -44.66 9.86
N GLY A 58 -32.34 -45.36 10.34
CA GLY A 58 -32.38 -46.29 11.47
C GLY A 58 -32.20 -47.75 11.05
N PHE A 59 -32.13 -48.62 12.06
CA PHE A 59 -32.07 -50.07 11.85
C PHE A 59 -33.06 -50.76 12.78
N VAL A 60 -33.54 -51.91 12.33
CA VAL A 60 -34.44 -52.79 13.08
C VAL A 60 -33.65 -54.04 13.44
N LEU A 61 -33.65 -54.38 14.73
CA LEU A 61 -33.10 -55.61 15.29
C LEU A 61 -34.27 -56.51 15.70
N SER A 62 -34.40 -57.65 15.04
CA SER A 62 -35.41 -58.66 15.34
C SER A 62 -34.73 -59.90 15.93
N MET A 63 -35.10 -60.29 17.14
CA MET A 63 -34.57 -61.46 17.83
C MET A 63 -35.68 -62.46 18.11
N ARG A 64 -35.44 -63.74 17.83
CA ARG A 64 -36.38 -64.83 18.16
C ARG A 64 -35.90 -65.61 19.38
N PHE A 65 -36.76 -65.76 20.39
CA PHE A 65 -36.49 -66.52 21.60
C PHE A 65 -36.78 -68.02 21.44
N ILE A 66 -36.33 -68.82 22.43
CA ILE A 66 -36.48 -70.29 22.42
C ILE A 66 -37.95 -70.71 22.62
N ASP A 67 -38.72 -69.91 23.34
CA ASP A 67 -40.17 -70.07 23.57
C ASP A 67 -41.03 -69.73 22.34
N GLY A 68 -40.40 -69.27 21.24
CA GLY A 68 -41.08 -68.92 20.00
C GLY A 68 -41.48 -67.45 19.89
N GLY A 69 -41.30 -66.66 20.95
CA GLY A 69 -41.59 -65.23 20.95
C GLY A 69 -40.59 -64.43 20.12
N TRP A 70 -41.06 -63.31 19.55
CA TRP A 70 -40.24 -62.36 18.81
C TRP A 70 -40.07 -61.05 19.58
N LEU A 71 -38.85 -60.51 19.57
CA LEU A 71 -38.54 -59.18 20.08
C LEU A 71 -38.00 -58.31 18.94
N ASN A 72 -38.73 -57.25 18.62
CA ASN A 72 -38.37 -56.29 17.57
C ASN A 72 -37.97 -54.95 18.22
N LEU A 73 -36.73 -54.50 18.03
CA LEU A 73 -36.25 -53.18 18.42
C LEU A 73 -36.02 -52.33 17.18
N ARG A 74 -36.62 -51.15 17.11
CA ARG A 74 -36.31 -50.13 16.10
C ARG A 74 -35.44 -49.05 16.74
N VAL A 75 -34.24 -48.85 16.21
CA VAL A 75 -33.33 -47.78 16.63
C VAL A 75 -33.32 -46.72 15.55
N GLN A 76 -33.79 -45.52 15.89
CA GLN A 76 -33.80 -44.36 14.99
C GLN A 76 -32.77 -43.35 15.55
N PRO A 77 -31.61 -43.17 14.90
CA PRO A 77 -30.63 -42.21 15.38
C PRO A 77 -31.21 -40.79 15.27
N PRO A 78 -30.88 -39.87 16.20
CA PRO A 78 -31.31 -38.48 16.10
C PRO A 78 -30.79 -37.88 14.79
N HIS A 79 -31.65 -37.17 14.06
CA HIS A 79 -31.27 -36.47 12.85
C HIS A 79 -30.16 -35.47 13.18
N ALA A 80 -29.02 -35.56 12.50
CA ALA A 80 -27.98 -34.56 12.63
C ALA A 80 -28.56 -33.20 12.20
N ARG A 81 -28.70 -32.27 13.15
CA ARG A 81 -29.08 -30.87 12.91
C ARG A 81 -27.84 -29.99 13.04
N PRO A 82 -26.90 -30.01 12.08
CA PRO A 82 -25.61 -29.35 12.23
C PRO A 82 -25.74 -27.86 12.56
N TRP A 83 -26.73 -27.19 11.99
CA TRP A 83 -26.99 -25.75 12.17
C TRP A 83 -27.44 -25.34 13.58
N HIS A 84 -27.92 -26.28 14.41
CA HIS A 84 -28.36 -26.02 15.79
C HIS A 84 -27.32 -26.42 16.84
N SER A 85 -26.15 -26.90 16.42
CA SER A 85 -25.07 -27.23 17.34
C SER A 85 -24.25 -25.97 17.63
N ASP A 86 -24.15 -25.56 18.91
CA ASP A 86 -23.35 -24.40 19.32
C ASP A 86 -21.89 -24.50 18.86
N THR A 87 -21.35 -25.72 18.81
CA THR A 87 -20.01 -26.02 18.29
C THR A 87 -19.87 -25.76 16.80
N PHE A 88 -20.90 -26.05 16.00
CA PHE A 88 -20.91 -25.80 14.57
C PHE A 88 -21.00 -24.30 14.29
N LEU A 89 -21.88 -23.58 15.00
CA LEU A 89 -22.01 -22.14 14.87
C LEU A 89 -20.72 -21.42 15.27
N ALA A 90 -20.11 -21.80 16.39
CA ALA A 90 -18.84 -21.24 16.83
C ALA A 90 -17.70 -21.51 15.82
N ALA A 91 -17.60 -22.73 15.30
CA ALA A 91 -16.61 -23.09 14.28
C ALA A 91 -16.83 -22.31 12.97
N PHE A 92 -18.09 -22.16 12.54
CA PHE A 92 -18.45 -21.38 11.36
C PHE A 92 -18.05 -19.92 11.52
N ILE A 93 -18.42 -19.28 12.64
CA ILE A 93 -18.04 -17.89 12.93
C ILE A 93 -16.51 -17.75 12.97
N ALA A 94 -15.81 -18.64 13.65
CA ALA A 94 -14.34 -18.62 13.72
C ALA A 94 -13.69 -18.73 12.33
N MET A 95 -14.20 -19.63 11.49
CA MET A 95 -13.72 -19.80 10.12
C MET A 95 -14.00 -18.56 9.27
N SER A 96 -15.21 -17.98 9.37
CA SER A 96 -15.56 -16.75 8.66
C SER A 96 -14.71 -15.56 9.11
N CYS A 97 -14.50 -15.38 10.42
CA CYS A 97 -13.63 -14.34 10.94
C CYS A 97 -12.19 -14.52 10.45
N CYS A 98 -11.67 -15.75 10.48
CA CYS A 98 -10.34 -16.06 9.96
C CYS A 98 -10.22 -15.72 8.46
N ALA A 99 -11.22 -16.11 7.66
CA ALA A 99 -11.27 -15.79 6.24
C ALA A 99 -11.27 -14.27 6.00
N VAL A 100 -12.08 -13.50 6.74
CA VAL A 100 -12.12 -12.03 6.65
C VAL A 100 -10.76 -11.43 6.99
N VAL A 101 -10.10 -11.89 8.07
CA VAL A 101 -8.77 -11.40 8.46
C VAL A 101 -7.74 -11.68 7.37
N LEU A 102 -7.74 -12.89 6.79
CA LEU A 102 -6.83 -13.27 5.71
C LEU A 102 -7.08 -12.46 4.43
N ILE A 103 -8.35 -12.20 4.08
CA ILE A 103 -8.73 -11.37 2.93
C ILE A 103 -8.25 -9.93 3.15
N LEU A 104 -8.54 -9.33 4.31
CA LEU A 104 -8.12 -7.96 4.63
C LEU A 104 -6.59 -7.84 4.63
N TRP A 105 -5.88 -8.84 5.15
CA TRP A 105 -4.43 -8.90 5.13
C TRP A 105 -3.88 -8.99 3.70
N GLY A 106 -4.45 -9.87 2.87
CA GLY A 106 -4.05 -10.05 1.47
C GLY A 106 -4.29 -8.79 0.63
N VAL A 107 -5.48 -8.19 0.74
CA VAL A 107 -5.84 -6.94 0.04
C VAL A 107 -4.90 -5.81 0.45
N ARG A 108 -4.64 -5.62 1.74
CA ARG A 108 -3.68 -4.61 2.21
C ARG A 108 -2.28 -4.86 1.67
N ARG A 109 -1.84 -6.12 1.61
CA ARG A 109 -0.53 -6.48 1.06
C ARG A 109 -0.43 -6.20 -0.44
N MET A 110 -1.52 -6.32 -1.20
CA MET A 110 -1.56 -6.00 -2.64
C MET A 110 -1.66 -4.51 -2.94
N ILE A 111 -2.43 -3.74 -2.17
CA ILE A 111 -2.67 -2.31 -2.44
C ILE A 111 -1.50 -1.43 -1.97
N ARG A 112 -0.87 -1.75 -0.84
CA ARG A 112 0.25 -0.98 -0.27
C ARG A 112 1.38 -0.66 -1.26
N PRO A 113 1.90 -1.60 -2.08
CA PRO A 113 2.95 -1.28 -3.06
C PRO A 113 2.49 -0.32 -4.17
N VAL A 114 1.22 -0.38 -4.58
CA VAL A 114 0.67 0.54 -5.58
C VAL A 114 0.62 1.98 -5.04
N ALA A 115 0.17 2.15 -3.80
CA ALA A 115 0.19 3.45 -3.13
C ALA A 115 1.61 3.98 -2.95
N ALA A 116 2.58 3.11 -2.64
CA ALA A 116 4.00 3.49 -2.54
C ALA A 116 4.57 3.96 -3.88
N LEU A 117 4.26 3.26 -4.99
CA LEU A 117 4.64 3.68 -6.34
C LEU A 117 4.05 5.04 -6.71
N ALA A 118 2.77 5.28 -6.42
CA ALA A 118 2.13 6.56 -6.69
C ALA A 118 2.79 7.70 -5.89
N ALA A 119 3.05 7.48 -4.60
CA ALA A 119 3.74 8.46 -3.75
C ALA A 119 5.17 8.72 -4.22
N ALA A 120 5.90 7.70 -4.68
CA ALA A 120 7.23 7.85 -5.22
C ALA A 120 7.25 8.59 -6.56
N ALA A 121 6.28 8.36 -7.44
CA ALA A 121 6.14 9.10 -8.70
C ALA A 121 5.87 10.58 -8.45
N ASP A 122 4.98 10.89 -7.51
CA ASP A 122 4.67 12.26 -7.09
C ASP A 122 5.87 12.94 -6.39
N ALA A 123 6.63 12.20 -5.58
CA ALA A 123 7.87 12.66 -4.99
C ALA A 123 8.96 12.93 -6.04
N LEU A 124 9.11 12.07 -7.05
CA LEU A 124 10.05 12.24 -8.17
C LEU A 124 9.71 13.48 -8.99
N GLY A 125 8.42 13.73 -9.24
CA GLY A 125 7.95 14.92 -9.95
C GLY A 125 8.27 16.24 -9.23
N ARG A 126 8.32 16.23 -7.89
CA ARG A 126 8.74 17.39 -7.08
C ARG A 126 10.25 17.49 -6.87
N ASN A 127 10.93 16.35 -6.85
CA ASN A 127 12.35 16.27 -6.57
C ASN A 127 12.97 15.09 -7.33
N VAL A 128 13.74 15.39 -8.37
CA VAL A 128 14.45 14.37 -9.17
C VAL A 128 15.43 13.53 -8.33
N ASN A 129 15.85 14.04 -7.17
CA ASN A 129 16.73 13.38 -6.21
C ASN A 129 15.98 12.64 -5.09
N ALA A 130 14.68 12.36 -5.28
CA ALA A 130 13.91 11.53 -4.37
C ALA A 130 14.58 10.16 -4.14
N PRO A 131 14.48 9.60 -2.91
CA PRO A 131 15.05 8.29 -2.60
C PRO A 131 14.40 7.19 -3.43
N PRO A 132 15.16 6.15 -3.82
CA PRO A 132 14.63 5.04 -4.59
C PRO A 132 13.61 4.22 -3.78
N LEU A 133 12.72 3.53 -4.48
CA LEU A 133 11.80 2.58 -3.86
C LEU A 133 12.57 1.34 -3.39
N PRO A 134 12.21 0.75 -2.23
CA PRO A 134 12.74 -0.54 -1.82
C PRO A 134 12.31 -1.62 -2.82
N GLU A 135 13.28 -2.43 -3.27
CA GLU A 135 13.07 -3.50 -4.25
C GLU A 135 12.68 -4.84 -3.59
N GLU A 136 11.89 -4.73 -2.53
CA GLU A 136 11.48 -5.84 -1.67
C GLU A 136 10.01 -6.19 -1.91
N GLY A 137 9.64 -7.45 -1.65
CA GLY A 137 8.26 -7.93 -1.75
C GLY A 137 8.05 -9.00 -2.84
N PRO A 138 6.79 -9.28 -3.19
CA PRO A 138 6.45 -10.17 -4.31
C PRO A 138 7.20 -9.81 -5.60
N SER A 139 7.46 -10.80 -6.46
CA SER A 139 8.23 -10.67 -7.70
C SER A 139 7.76 -9.52 -8.57
N GLU A 140 6.46 -9.31 -8.67
CA GLU A 140 5.82 -8.29 -9.49
C GLU A 140 6.11 -6.89 -8.92
N THR A 141 5.99 -6.74 -7.60
CA THR A 141 6.24 -5.47 -6.91
C THR A 141 7.71 -5.08 -6.93
N ALA A 142 8.62 -6.04 -6.72
CA ALA A 142 10.06 -5.82 -6.79
C ALA A 142 10.51 -5.46 -8.21
N THR A 143 9.89 -6.08 -9.22
CA THR A 143 10.17 -5.76 -10.63
C THR A 143 9.67 -4.38 -11.03
N ALA A 144 8.47 -3.99 -10.57
CA ALA A 144 7.95 -2.64 -10.77
C ALA A 144 8.83 -1.59 -10.06
N ALA A 145 9.27 -1.85 -8.83
CA ALA A 145 10.19 -0.99 -8.09
C ALA A 145 11.54 -0.81 -8.83
N ARG A 146 12.13 -1.91 -9.32
CA ARG A 146 13.35 -1.88 -10.16
C ARG A 146 13.17 -1.03 -11.43
N ALA A 147 12.07 -1.23 -12.15
CA ALA A 147 11.78 -0.48 -13.36
C ALA A 147 11.59 1.01 -13.07
N PHE A 148 10.89 1.36 -11.99
CA PHE A 148 10.72 2.73 -11.52
C PHE A 148 12.07 3.36 -11.14
N ASN A 149 12.90 2.67 -10.35
CA ASN A 149 14.22 3.16 -9.95
C ASN A 149 15.13 3.39 -11.17
N THR A 150 15.08 2.48 -12.14
CA THR A 150 15.81 2.63 -13.41
C THR A 150 15.33 3.88 -14.17
N MET A 151 14.03 4.09 -14.30
CA MET A 151 13.46 5.30 -14.92
C MET A 151 13.90 6.57 -14.17
N ALA A 152 13.79 6.60 -12.85
CA ALA A 152 14.20 7.73 -12.01
C ALA A 152 15.69 8.07 -12.20
N SER A 153 16.57 7.06 -12.22
CA SER A 153 18.00 7.27 -12.47
C SER A 153 18.32 7.83 -13.86
N ARG A 154 17.56 7.43 -14.89
CA ARG A 154 17.70 7.96 -16.25
C ARG A 154 17.27 9.41 -16.34
N ILE A 155 16.17 9.76 -15.68
CA ILE A 155 15.69 11.16 -15.61
C ILE A 155 16.72 12.03 -14.90
N ARG A 156 17.24 11.59 -13.75
CA ARG A 156 18.29 12.31 -13.02
C ARG A 156 19.50 12.60 -13.89
N ARG A 157 20.03 11.55 -14.54
CA ARG A 157 21.17 11.69 -15.46
C ARG A 157 20.87 12.67 -16.60
N PHE A 158 19.68 12.59 -17.19
CA PHE A 158 19.28 13.51 -18.26
C PHE A 158 19.24 14.97 -17.81
N VAL A 159 18.75 15.24 -16.60
CA VAL A 159 18.75 16.59 -16.01
C VAL A 159 20.20 17.04 -15.75
N ASP A 160 21.02 16.20 -15.12
CA ASP A 160 22.42 16.50 -14.82
C ASP A 160 23.22 16.82 -16.09
N ASP A 161 23.09 15.98 -17.13
CA ASP A 161 23.76 16.15 -18.42
C ASP A 161 23.34 17.48 -19.08
N ARG A 162 22.05 17.83 -19.01
CA ARG A 162 21.53 19.09 -19.55
C ARG A 162 22.08 20.30 -18.79
N THR A 163 22.13 20.23 -17.47
CA THR A 163 22.70 21.31 -16.64
C THR A 163 24.20 21.48 -16.90
N GLN A 164 24.94 20.39 -17.05
CA GLN A 164 26.35 20.42 -17.40
C GLN A 164 26.59 21.01 -18.80
N MET A 165 25.77 20.62 -19.79
CA MET A 165 25.84 21.18 -21.14
C MET A 165 25.59 22.69 -21.13
N LEU A 166 24.55 23.15 -20.42
CA LEU A 166 24.27 24.59 -20.29
C LEU A 166 25.44 25.33 -19.65
N ALA A 167 26.05 24.76 -18.60
CA ALA A 167 27.23 25.33 -17.94
C ALA A 167 28.43 25.46 -18.90
N ALA A 168 28.69 24.46 -19.73
CA ALA A 168 29.75 24.50 -20.72
C ALA A 168 29.48 25.59 -21.78
N ILE A 169 28.27 25.65 -22.33
CA ILE A 169 27.87 26.66 -23.31
C ILE A 169 28.04 28.07 -22.74
N GLY A 170 27.58 28.30 -21.50
CA GLY A 170 27.69 29.60 -20.86
C GLY A 170 29.14 30.04 -20.62
N HIS A 171 30.02 29.11 -20.26
CA HIS A 171 31.45 29.37 -20.17
C HIS A 171 32.05 29.74 -21.55
N ASP A 172 31.68 29.01 -22.59
CA ASP A 172 32.17 29.23 -23.95
C ASP A 172 31.67 30.55 -24.55
N LEU A 173 30.46 31.01 -24.18
CA LEU A 173 29.89 32.30 -24.58
C LEU A 173 30.57 33.50 -23.88
N ARG A 174 31.10 33.34 -22.67
CA ARG A 174 31.81 34.43 -21.97
C ARG A 174 33.04 34.91 -22.75
N THR A 175 33.73 33.98 -23.42
CA THR A 175 34.95 34.28 -24.20
C THR A 175 34.68 35.24 -25.39
N PRO A 176 33.76 34.96 -26.33
CA PRO A 176 33.43 35.89 -27.40
C PRO A 176 32.79 37.19 -26.90
N ILE A 177 31.97 37.17 -25.84
CA ILE A 177 31.41 38.41 -25.24
C ILE A 177 32.54 39.30 -24.72
N THR A 178 33.50 38.74 -23.98
CA THR A 178 34.65 39.50 -23.49
C THR A 178 35.46 40.10 -24.64
N ARG A 179 35.64 39.36 -25.74
CA ARG A 179 36.32 39.87 -26.95
C ARG A 179 35.51 40.99 -27.63
N LEU A 180 34.19 40.87 -27.72
CA LEU A 180 33.32 41.91 -28.28
C LEU A 180 33.35 43.17 -27.40
N ARG A 181 33.36 43.01 -26.08
CA ARG A 181 33.51 44.11 -25.12
C ARG A 181 34.81 44.85 -25.33
N LEU A 182 35.94 44.13 -25.38
CA LEU A 182 37.25 44.71 -25.68
C LEU A 182 37.27 45.45 -27.02
N ARG A 183 36.58 44.95 -28.06
CA ARG A 183 36.48 45.63 -29.36
C ARG A 183 35.61 46.89 -29.29
N ALA A 184 34.53 46.86 -28.52
CA ALA A 184 33.64 48.00 -28.33
C ALA A 184 34.37 49.18 -27.64
N GLU A 185 35.29 48.91 -26.72
CA GLU A 185 36.10 49.95 -26.06
C GLU A 185 36.93 50.80 -27.05
N PHE A 186 37.29 50.26 -28.22
CA PHE A 186 38.04 50.97 -29.26
C PHE A 186 37.16 51.71 -30.28
N MET A 187 35.84 51.77 -30.07
CA MET A 187 34.95 52.53 -30.94
C MET A 187 35.12 54.05 -30.71
N GLU A 188 35.25 54.80 -31.80
CA GLU A 188 35.43 56.26 -31.77
C GLU A 188 34.13 57.02 -31.44
N ASP A 189 32.98 56.44 -31.80
CA ASP A 189 31.66 56.99 -31.48
C ASP A 189 31.24 56.58 -30.06
N ASP A 190 31.28 57.54 -29.14
CA ASP A 190 30.95 57.36 -27.72
C ASP A 190 29.51 56.88 -27.48
N GLU A 191 28.56 57.28 -28.33
CA GLU A 191 27.15 56.89 -28.21
C GLU A 191 26.97 55.43 -28.64
N GLN A 192 27.57 55.04 -29.77
CA GLN A 192 27.56 53.66 -30.25
C GLN A 192 28.32 52.72 -29.33
N ARG A 193 29.44 53.19 -28.75
CA ARG A 193 30.20 52.45 -27.74
C ARG A 193 29.34 52.12 -26.52
N HIS A 194 28.66 53.13 -25.95
CA HIS A 194 27.79 52.92 -24.79
C HIS A 194 26.66 51.94 -25.08
N LYS A 195 25.99 52.08 -26.24
CA LYS A 195 24.92 51.16 -26.66
C LYS A 195 25.44 49.72 -26.78
N MET A 196 26.58 49.50 -27.46
CA MET A 196 27.17 48.18 -27.62
C MET A 196 27.59 47.55 -26.28
N LEU A 197 28.20 48.33 -25.38
CA LEU A 197 28.59 47.85 -24.05
C LEU A 197 27.35 47.51 -23.19
N SER A 198 26.28 48.27 -23.32
CA SER A 198 24.99 47.99 -22.68
C SER A 198 24.41 46.66 -23.17
N ASP A 199 24.29 46.46 -24.48
CA ASP A 199 23.77 45.22 -25.08
C ASP A 199 24.62 44.00 -24.66
N LEU A 200 25.94 44.15 -24.61
CA LEU A 200 26.86 43.10 -24.12
C LEU A 200 26.64 42.76 -22.65
N SER A 201 26.38 43.76 -21.82
CA SER A 201 26.08 43.56 -20.39
C SER A 201 24.73 42.85 -20.20
N GLU A 202 23.73 43.17 -21.03
CA GLU A 202 22.42 42.53 -21.00
C GLU A 202 22.52 41.06 -21.45
N MET A 203 23.28 40.76 -22.50
CA MET A 203 23.56 39.38 -22.92
C MET A 203 24.26 38.58 -21.81
N GLU A 204 25.24 39.17 -21.12
CA GLU A 204 25.92 38.52 -20.00
C GLU A 204 24.97 38.24 -18.82
N ALA A 205 24.08 39.20 -18.51
CA ALA A 205 23.04 39.03 -17.50
C ALA A 205 22.06 37.90 -17.85
N MET A 206 21.56 37.85 -19.10
CA MET A 206 20.67 36.79 -19.57
C MET A 206 21.31 35.39 -19.50
N ILE A 207 22.59 35.28 -19.88
CA ILE A 207 23.33 34.01 -19.80
C ILE A 207 23.48 33.58 -18.33
N ASN A 208 23.90 34.49 -17.46
CA ASN A 208 24.08 34.18 -16.04
C ASN A 208 22.74 33.79 -15.38
N ALA A 209 21.64 34.46 -15.72
CA ALA A 209 20.30 34.09 -15.25
C ALA A 209 19.89 32.69 -15.72
N THR A 210 20.12 32.36 -16.99
CA THR A 210 19.82 31.03 -17.56
C THR A 210 20.65 29.94 -16.90
N LEU A 211 21.93 30.19 -16.66
CA LEU A 211 22.83 29.27 -15.95
C LEU A 211 22.42 29.08 -14.48
N ALA A 212 22.05 30.17 -13.81
CA ALA A 212 21.58 30.12 -12.43
C ALA A 212 20.31 29.28 -12.32
N PHE A 213 19.36 29.47 -13.23
CA PHE A 213 18.13 28.67 -13.32
C PHE A 213 18.44 27.18 -13.52
N ALA A 214 19.29 26.84 -14.50
CA ALA A 214 19.66 25.45 -14.78
C ALA A 214 20.39 24.77 -13.61
N ARG A 215 21.17 25.52 -12.82
CA ARG A 215 21.86 25.02 -11.63
C ARG A 215 20.93 24.85 -10.43
N ASP A 216 19.90 25.69 -10.30
CA ASP A 216 18.98 25.61 -9.16
C ASP A 216 18.11 24.35 -9.19
N ASP A 217 17.77 23.88 -10.39
CA ASP A 217 17.07 22.60 -10.61
C ASP A 217 17.93 21.39 -10.15
N ALA A 218 19.26 21.53 -10.20
CA ALA A 218 20.22 20.54 -9.73
C ALA A 218 20.64 20.73 -8.26
N ALA A 219 20.39 21.90 -7.67
CA ALA A 219 20.88 22.25 -6.33
C ALA A 219 20.12 21.47 -5.24
N THR A 220 20.87 20.66 -4.49
CA THR A 220 20.35 19.81 -3.41
C THR A 220 20.32 20.55 -2.08
N GLU A 221 19.73 21.75 -2.04
CA GLU A 221 19.56 22.44 -0.76
C GLU A 221 18.44 21.76 0.06
N PRO A 222 18.73 21.28 1.29
CA PRO A 222 17.71 20.68 2.14
C PRO A 222 16.68 21.73 2.56
N SER A 223 15.42 21.31 2.69
CA SER A 223 14.38 22.17 3.26
C SER A 223 14.58 22.27 4.77
N VAL A 224 14.85 23.46 5.27
CA VAL A 224 15.14 23.75 6.70
C VAL A 224 14.23 24.86 7.21
N ALA A 225 14.07 24.94 8.53
CA ALA A 225 13.39 26.08 9.16
C ALA A 225 14.35 27.28 9.24
N PHE A 226 13.90 28.46 8.81
CA PHE A 226 14.69 29.68 8.80
C PHE A 226 13.81 30.92 9.05
N ASP A 227 14.44 32.07 9.32
CA ASP A 227 13.75 33.35 9.45
C ASP A 227 13.72 34.08 8.10
N LEU A 228 12.54 34.11 7.48
CA LEU A 228 12.31 34.75 6.19
C LEU A 228 12.39 36.28 6.30
N ALA A 229 12.02 36.88 7.43
CA ALA A 229 12.11 38.32 7.63
C ALA A 229 13.57 38.78 7.61
N ALA A 230 14.43 38.07 8.36
CA ALA A 230 15.87 38.31 8.36
C ALA A 230 16.50 38.12 6.97
N LEU A 231 16.06 37.09 6.23
CA LEU A 231 16.54 36.85 4.86
C LEU A 231 16.18 38.01 3.92
N CYS A 232 14.93 38.50 3.97
CA CYS A 232 14.51 39.64 3.17
C CYS A 232 15.31 40.90 3.50
N GLN A 233 15.49 41.20 4.80
CA GLN A 233 16.29 42.35 5.24
C GLN A 233 17.73 42.24 4.72
N THR A 234 18.38 41.08 4.86
CA THR A 234 19.75 40.88 4.32
C THR A 234 19.82 41.13 2.81
N VAL A 235 18.82 40.70 2.03
CA VAL A 235 18.79 40.94 0.59
C VAL A 235 18.61 42.43 0.26
N LEU A 236 17.77 43.13 1.02
CA LEU A 236 17.54 44.57 0.82
C LEU A 236 18.77 45.39 1.22
N ASP A 237 19.45 45.03 2.31
CA ASP A 237 20.71 45.65 2.73
C ASP A 237 21.80 45.47 1.65
N GLU A 238 21.96 44.25 1.14
CA GLU A 238 22.91 43.97 0.04
C GLU A 238 22.57 44.76 -1.24
N ALA A 239 21.29 44.99 -1.51
CA ALA A 239 20.84 45.77 -2.65
C ALA A 239 21.06 47.29 -2.46
N ALA A 240 20.86 47.80 -1.24
CA ALA A 240 21.14 49.20 -0.90
C ALA A 240 22.64 49.51 -0.99
N ASP A 241 23.49 48.60 -0.54
CA ASP A 241 24.96 48.71 -0.67
C ASP A 241 25.40 48.71 -2.14
N ALA A 242 24.76 47.90 -2.98
CA ALA A 242 25.08 47.80 -4.41
C ALA A 242 24.59 49.00 -5.24
N ALA A 243 23.56 49.71 -4.77
CA ALA A 243 22.98 50.88 -5.46
C ALA A 243 22.73 52.05 -4.48
N PRO A 244 23.78 52.72 -3.99
CA PRO A 244 23.66 53.78 -2.97
C PRO A 244 22.72 54.91 -3.39
N ASP A 245 22.69 55.25 -4.67
CA ASP A 245 21.87 56.33 -5.23
C ASP A 245 20.36 56.03 -5.17
N LYS A 246 19.98 54.76 -4.99
CA LYS A 246 18.59 54.28 -4.90
C LYS A 246 18.23 53.74 -3.52
N ALA A 247 19.17 53.77 -2.56
CA ALA A 247 19.01 53.17 -1.24
C ALA A 247 17.80 53.73 -0.47
N ASP A 248 17.51 55.03 -0.61
CA ASP A 248 16.37 55.69 0.06
C ASP A 248 15.00 55.12 -0.36
N GLY A 249 14.91 54.46 -1.53
CA GLY A 249 13.70 53.82 -2.03
C GLY A 249 13.52 52.36 -1.58
N ILE A 250 14.51 51.78 -0.92
CA ILE A 250 14.50 50.36 -0.52
C ILE A 250 13.95 50.25 0.90
N VAL A 251 12.69 49.85 1.04
CA VAL A 251 12.00 49.75 2.34
C VAL A 251 11.52 48.32 2.58
N TYR A 252 11.82 47.78 3.77
CA TYR A 252 11.23 46.54 4.25
C TYR A 252 9.94 46.82 5.02
N GLU A 253 8.80 46.36 4.50
CA GLU A 253 7.52 46.35 5.22
C GLU A 253 7.11 44.90 5.53
N GLY A 254 7.25 44.51 6.80
CA GLY A 254 6.92 43.15 7.24
C GLY A 254 7.14 42.95 8.74
N PRO A 255 6.79 41.77 9.27
CA PRO A 255 7.06 41.42 10.66
C PRO A 255 8.57 41.34 10.94
N GLU A 256 8.98 41.62 12.18
CA GLU A 256 10.40 41.57 12.59
C GLU A 256 11.00 40.16 12.46
N ARG A 257 10.18 39.11 12.63
CA ARG A 257 10.56 37.70 12.48
C ARG A 257 9.45 36.91 11.82
N LEU A 258 9.80 36.06 10.86
CA LEU A 258 8.86 35.17 10.19
C LEU A 258 9.50 33.81 9.96
N ARG A 259 9.09 32.80 10.74
CA ARG A 259 9.58 31.43 10.54
C ARG A 259 8.95 30.81 9.29
N ALA A 260 9.78 30.33 8.38
CA ALA A 260 9.38 29.60 7.19
C ALA A 260 10.16 28.28 7.09
N GLN A 261 9.63 27.33 6.31
CA GLN A 261 10.31 26.09 5.97
C GLN A 261 10.55 26.05 4.47
N GLY A 262 11.81 25.91 4.06
CA GLY A 262 12.18 26.00 2.65
C GLY A 262 13.68 25.95 2.43
N ARG A 263 14.12 26.44 1.27
CA ARG A 263 15.52 26.47 0.83
C ARG A 263 16.06 27.91 0.88
N PRO A 264 16.73 28.32 1.98
CA PRO A 264 17.13 29.71 2.19
C PRO A 264 17.98 30.30 1.06
N ALA A 265 18.96 29.57 0.53
CA ALA A 265 19.85 30.08 -0.51
C ALA A 265 19.15 30.22 -1.88
N ALA A 266 18.25 29.29 -2.22
CA ALA A 266 17.39 29.43 -3.41
C ALA A 266 16.44 30.64 -3.28
N LEU A 267 15.79 30.79 -2.13
CA LEU A 267 14.91 31.94 -1.84
C LEU A 267 15.68 33.26 -1.84
N LYS A 268 16.88 33.31 -1.26
CA LYS A 268 17.76 34.49 -1.29
C LYS A 268 18.02 34.94 -2.72
N ARG A 269 18.39 34.01 -3.60
CA ARG A 269 18.66 34.29 -5.02
C ARG A 269 17.42 34.75 -5.77
N ALA A 270 16.27 34.13 -5.52
CA ALA A 270 15.00 34.56 -6.12
C ALA A 270 14.63 35.99 -5.69
N LEU A 271 14.75 36.30 -4.41
CA LEU A 271 14.51 37.65 -3.88
C LEU A 271 15.51 38.66 -4.43
N ALA A 272 16.80 38.33 -4.48
CA ALA A 272 17.83 39.21 -5.04
C ALA A 272 17.57 39.53 -6.52
N ASN A 273 17.13 38.54 -7.32
CA ASN A 273 16.74 38.78 -8.70
C ASN A 273 15.50 39.68 -8.82
N LEU A 274 14.50 39.50 -7.96
CA LEU A 274 13.31 40.36 -7.95
C LEU A 274 13.64 41.80 -7.57
N VAL A 275 14.43 41.99 -6.51
CA VAL A 275 14.90 43.32 -6.07
C VAL A 275 15.78 43.96 -7.13
N GLY A 276 16.70 43.20 -7.73
CA GLY A 276 17.53 43.67 -8.85
C GLY A 276 16.70 44.16 -10.03
N ASN A 277 15.66 43.39 -10.43
CA ASN A 277 14.73 43.82 -11.47
C ASN A 277 13.95 45.08 -11.07
N ALA A 278 13.48 45.17 -9.82
CA ALA A 278 12.77 46.36 -9.33
C ALA A 278 13.69 47.60 -9.35
N LEU A 279 14.97 47.47 -9.00
CA LEU A 279 15.92 48.58 -9.06
C LEU A 279 16.27 48.98 -10.50
N ALA A 280 16.34 48.01 -11.41
CA ALA A 280 16.65 48.28 -12.81
C ALA A 280 15.48 48.96 -13.55
N TYR A 281 14.24 48.54 -13.29
CA TYR A 281 13.07 48.91 -14.10
C TYR A 281 11.94 49.62 -13.33
N GLY A 282 11.98 49.71 -12.00
CA GLY A 282 10.88 50.20 -11.16
C GLY A 282 10.65 51.71 -11.14
N GLY A 283 11.07 52.43 -12.18
CA GLY A 283 11.06 53.89 -12.24
C GLY A 283 10.62 54.50 -13.56
N ASP A 284 9.91 53.74 -14.40
CA ASP A 284 9.12 54.28 -15.52
C ASP A 284 7.69 54.65 -15.07
#